data_AF-A0A381ZN03-F1
#
_entry.id   AF-A0A381ZN03-F1
#
_cell.length_a   1.000
_cell.length_b   1.000
_cell.length_c   1.000
_cell.angle_alpha   90.00
_cell.angle_beta   90.00
_cell.angle_gamma   90.00
#
_symmetry.space_group_name_H-M   'P 1'
#
loop_
_entity.id
_entity.type
_entity.pdbx_description
1 polymer ?
#
loop_
_entity_poly.entity_id
_entity_poly.type
_entity_poly.pdbx_seq_one_letter_code
_entity_poly.pdbx_strand_id
1 'polypeptide(L)'
;MAECPCHEDRTPSLHITQKLDGDGAILFHCHGCQVGIREFCEVIGISPTQLFPRSEPRGSSGQMVLTATYTYENSAGEPVMQTLRYRTGDGHKTFRAKRNQNDEWEWGAPENPADRPLYRLPEVLKQVAAGGEVFVVEGEKDVETLREKGEVATTNPGGAGKWLRHHTESLAGATVVVIADKDDSGLAHALHVASELRKAGSAVEVLRAATGKDVSDHIGAGLLRKDLEIVPEGVEDEFTRFVELLNEFDSTLPTSIRFEMAREALSESLEGARPDTSTELSDDSDRLVERLKSFRSDKAREKGIPPYCVFHNATVEELVKTKPRNHQELLEVKGIGPSNSESYGDEILQILWEDSQVVSRGPISRSNRSESESRRSGRIPDPVRGIDSTEPLRHHGEDLRSFIDEPDFENRDQWFQADEDGYRPGGANS
;
A
#
# COMPACT_ATOMS: atom_id res chain seq x y z
N MET A 1 46.78 1.20 2.86
CA MET A 1 46.79 -0.17 2.29
C MET A 1 47.68 -1.03 3.15
N ALA A 2 47.23 -2.25 3.42
CA ALA A 2 47.95 -3.28 4.16
C ALA A 2 48.32 -4.43 3.22
N GLU A 3 49.18 -5.32 3.68
CA GLU A 3 49.46 -6.57 2.97
C GLU A 3 48.27 -7.53 3.10
N CYS A 4 47.94 -8.23 2.03
CA CYS A 4 46.87 -9.21 2.02
C CYS A 4 47.32 -10.49 2.72
N PRO A 5 46.59 -11.00 3.72
CA PRO A 5 46.94 -12.26 4.38
C PRO A 5 46.64 -13.51 3.53
N CYS A 6 45.91 -13.35 2.41
CA CYS A 6 45.48 -14.46 1.56
C CYS A 6 46.44 -14.77 0.40
N HIS A 7 47.48 -13.96 0.19
CA HIS A 7 48.53 -14.23 -0.80
C HIS A 7 49.82 -13.42 -0.49
N GLU A 8 50.93 -13.75 -1.14
CA GLU A 8 52.18 -13.00 -0.95
C GLU A 8 52.17 -11.69 -1.75
N ASP A 9 52.11 -10.56 -1.05
CA ASP A 9 52.22 -9.22 -1.64
C ASP A 9 53.69 -8.84 -1.90
N ARG A 10 53.96 -8.25 -3.08
CA ARG A 10 55.19 -7.47 -3.32
C ARG A 10 55.00 -5.98 -3.02
N THR A 11 53.75 -5.53 -3.02
CA THR A 11 53.29 -4.18 -2.68
C THR A 11 51.94 -4.30 -1.98
N PRO A 12 51.66 -3.54 -0.90
CA PRO A 12 50.41 -3.67 -0.14
C PRO A 12 49.15 -3.56 -1.03
N SER A 13 48.34 -4.62 -1.07
CA SER A 13 47.18 -4.71 -1.98
C SER A 13 45.81 -4.68 -1.29
N LEU A 14 45.77 -4.69 0.05
CA LEU A 14 44.55 -4.73 0.84
C LEU A 14 44.10 -3.34 1.30
N HIS A 15 42.87 -2.98 0.94
CA HIS A 15 42.14 -1.86 1.53
C HIS A 15 41.23 -2.36 2.63
N ILE A 16 41.27 -1.69 3.77
CA ILE A 16 40.33 -1.89 4.89
C ILE A 16 39.72 -0.54 5.20
N THR A 17 38.40 -0.47 5.21
CA THR A 17 37.62 0.73 5.52
C THR A 17 36.57 0.40 6.55
N GLN A 18 36.32 1.32 7.46
CA GLN A 18 35.16 1.24 8.33
C GLN A 18 34.06 2.14 7.74
N LYS A 19 32.86 1.60 7.60
CA LYS A 19 31.69 2.38 7.21
C LYS A 19 31.39 3.38 8.32
N LEU A 20 31.39 4.68 8.00
CA LEU A 20 31.15 5.75 8.98
C LEU A 20 29.66 6.04 9.18
N ASP A 21 28.82 5.52 8.28
CA ASP A 21 27.37 5.62 8.26
C ASP A 21 26.71 4.24 8.48
N GLY A 22 25.78 4.11 9.43
CA GLY A 22 25.05 2.87 9.66
C GLY A 22 25.64 1.96 10.76
N ASP A 23 25.88 0.69 10.46
CA ASP A 23 26.23 -0.36 11.42
C ASP A 23 27.72 -0.42 11.79
N GLY A 24 28.54 0.45 11.19
CA GLY A 24 29.98 0.52 11.45
C GLY A 24 30.77 -0.59 10.78
N ALA A 25 30.20 -1.34 9.82
CA ALA A 25 30.84 -2.49 9.20
C ALA A 25 32.27 -2.21 8.69
N ILE A 26 33.17 -3.14 8.99
CA ILE A 26 34.54 -3.17 8.48
C ILE A 26 34.49 -3.88 7.12
N LEU A 27 34.69 -3.11 6.07
CA LEU A 27 34.79 -3.59 4.70
C LEU A 27 36.27 -3.77 4.36
N PHE A 28 36.56 -4.77 3.54
CA PHE A 28 37.87 -4.93 2.96
C PHE A 28 37.77 -5.31 1.49
N HIS A 29 38.73 -4.85 0.72
CA HIS A 29 38.86 -5.15 -0.69
C HIS A 29 40.33 -5.35 -1.02
N CYS A 30 40.66 -6.48 -1.63
CA CYS A 30 42.01 -6.75 -2.11
C CYS A 30 42.05 -6.60 -3.63
N HIS A 31 43.01 -5.82 -4.14
CA HIS A 31 43.19 -5.64 -5.58
C HIS A 31 44.00 -6.77 -6.25
N GLY A 32 44.61 -7.66 -5.47
CA GLY A 32 45.46 -8.77 -5.94
C GLY A 32 44.77 -10.14 -5.94
N CYS A 33 43.71 -10.33 -5.14
CA CYS A 33 42.98 -11.59 -5.06
C CYS A 33 41.47 -11.37 -4.91
N GLN A 34 40.65 -12.29 -5.44
CA GLN A 34 39.18 -12.26 -5.35
C GLN A 34 38.64 -13.20 -4.26
N VAL A 35 39.33 -13.27 -3.12
CA VAL A 35 38.95 -14.17 -2.01
C VAL A 35 37.67 -13.66 -1.36
N GLY A 36 36.72 -14.57 -1.13
CA GLY A 36 35.43 -14.23 -0.54
C GLY A 36 35.52 -13.91 0.97
N ILE A 37 34.49 -13.27 1.52
CA ILE A 37 34.48 -12.81 2.91
C ILE A 37 34.72 -13.94 3.94
N ARG A 38 34.17 -15.13 3.68
CA ARG A 38 34.29 -16.29 4.58
C ARG A 38 35.72 -16.84 4.61
N GLU A 39 36.31 -17.02 3.44
CA GLU A 39 37.68 -17.52 3.27
C GLU A 39 38.70 -16.54 3.86
N PHE A 40 38.51 -15.24 3.64
CA PHE A 40 39.36 -14.21 4.23
C PHE A 40 39.30 -14.21 5.76
N CYS A 41 38.09 -14.30 6.34
CA CYS A 41 37.87 -14.41 7.78
C CYS A 41 38.53 -15.65 8.39
N GLU A 42 38.47 -16.79 7.70
CA GLU A 42 39.10 -18.04 8.12
C GLU A 42 40.63 -17.90 8.20
N VAL A 43 41.26 -17.31 7.18
CA VAL A 43 42.72 -17.08 7.12
C VAL A 43 43.21 -16.21 8.27
N ILE A 44 42.46 -15.17 8.65
CA ILE A 44 42.84 -14.26 9.76
C ILE A 44 42.32 -14.71 11.13
N GLY A 45 41.60 -15.83 11.21
CA GLY A 45 41.13 -16.41 12.46
C GLY A 45 40.03 -15.62 13.16
N ILE A 46 39.15 -14.93 12.42
CA ILE A 46 37.99 -14.23 12.98
C ILE A 46 36.68 -14.78 12.41
N SER A 47 35.58 -14.67 13.17
CA SER A 47 34.24 -14.91 12.65
C SER A 47 33.79 -13.75 11.75
N PRO A 48 33.07 -13.99 10.64
CA PRO A 48 32.47 -12.93 9.82
C PRO A 48 31.61 -11.95 10.62
N THR A 49 30.99 -12.39 11.71
CA THR A 49 30.20 -11.52 12.61
C THR A 49 31.05 -10.45 13.31
N GLN A 50 32.35 -10.64 13.45
CA GLN A 50 33.27 -9.68 14.08
C GLN A 50 33.66 -8.53 13.15
N LEU A 51 33.37 -8.62 11.85
CA LEU A 51 33.53 -7.51 10.91
C LEU A 51 32.47 -6.43 11.12
N PHE A 52 31.42 -6.73 11.86
CA PHE A 52 30.40 -5.79 12.27
C PHE A 52 30.71 -5.40 13.71
N PRO A 53 31.39 -4.27 13.97
CA PRO A 53 31.57 -3.81 15.34
C PRO A 53 30.18 -3.70 15.95
N ARG A 54 30.03 -4.22 17.17
CA ARG A 54 28.76 -4.11 17.89
C ARG A 54 28.38 -2.64 17.88
N SER A 55 27.37 -2.30 17.09
CA SER A 55 26.67 -1.05 17.25
C SER A 55 26.30 -1.01 18.73
N GLU A 56 26.51 0.14 19.39
CA GLU A 56 25.81 0.35 20.65
C GLU A 56 24.36 -0.10 20.43
N PRO A 57 23.78 -0.92 21.32
CA PRO A 57 22.43 -1.40 21.12
C PRO A 57 21.59 -0.19 20.76
N ARG A 58 21.10 -0.13 19.50
CA ARG A 58 20.21 0.94 19.06
C ARG A 58 19.21 1.09 20.19
N GLY A 59 19.25 2.25 20.86
CA GLY A 59 18.74 2.43 22.21
C GLY A 59 17.43 1.66 22.36
N SER A 60 17.37 0.78 23.36
CA SER A 60 16.26 -0.15 23.65
C SER A 60 15.05 0.13 22.79
N SER A 61 14.77 -0.74 21.81
CA SER A 61 13.54 -0.71 20.98
C SER A 61 12.45 -0.05 21.79
N GLY A 62 12.01 1.16 21.41
CA GLY A 62 11.11 1.95 22.25
C GLY A 62 10.02 1.03 22.77
N GLN A 63 9.96 0.88 24.10
CA GLN A 63 9.35 -0.27 24.80
C GLN A 63 8.05 -0.67 24.11
N MET A 64 8.06 -1.81 23.39
CA MET A 64 6.86 -2.28 22.69
C MET A 64 5.84 -2.69 23.75
N VAL A 65 4.72 -1.97 23.80
CA VAL A 65 3.63 -2.27 24.73
C VAL A 65 2.65 -3.20 24.01
N LEU A 66 2.45 -4.40 24.55
CA LEU A 66 1.40 -5.30 24.09
C LEU A 66 0.03 -4.65 24.37
N THR A 67 -0.76 -4.46 23.33
CA THR A 67 -2.07 -3.78 23.41
C THR A 67 -3.25 -4.73 23.23
N ALA A 68 -3.06 -5.85 22.52
CA ALA A 68 -4.07 -6.89 22.35
C ALA A 68 -3.41 -8.21 21.97
N THR A 69 -4.09 -9.33 22.28
CA THR A 69 -3.76 -10.67 21.81
C THR A 69 -5.04 -11.29 21.26
N TYR A 70 -5.00 -11.72 20.01
CA TYR A 70 -6.12 -12.34 19.30
C TYR A 70 -5.79 -13.82 19.11
N THR A 71 -6.55 -14.70 19.76
CA THR A 71 -6.34 -16.16 19.68
C THR A 71 -7.22 -16.76 18.60
N TYR A 72 -6.60 -17.46 17.66
CA TYR A 72 -7.24 -18.21 16.59
C TYR A 72 -7.40 -19.66 17.01
N GLU A 73 -8.57 -20.21 16.73
CA GLU A 73 -8.97 -21.57 17.11
C GLU A 73 -9.31 -22.37 15.85
N ASN A 74 -9.04 -23.68 15.88
CA ASN A 74 -9.54 -24.57 14.84
C ASN A 74 -11.06 -24.80 14.98
N SER A 75 -11.65 -25.61 14.10
CA SER A 75 -13.09 -25.91 14.13
C SER A 75 -13.55 -26.65 15.40
N ALA A 76 -12.63 -27.31 16.12
CA ALA A 76 -12.90 -27.96 17.39
C ALA A 76 -12.82 -27.00 18.59
N GLY A 77 -12.39 -25.75 18.38
CA GLY A 77 -12.18 -24.76 19.44
C GLY A 77 -10.81 -24.84 20.11
N GLU A 78 -9.86 -25.58 19.53
CA GLU A 78 -8.51 -25.69 20.07
C GLU A 78 -7.65 -24.51 19.59
N PRO A 79 -6.88 -23.83 20.46
CA PRO A 79 -6.03 -22.71 20.06
C PRO A 79 -4.88 -23.16 19.14
N VAL A 80 -4.76 -22.54 17.96
CA VAL A 80 -3.73 -22.87 16.95
C VAL A 80 -2.71 -21.75 16.77
N MET A 81 -3.14 -20.49 16.78
CA MET A 81 -2.24 -19.36 16.63
C MET A 81 -2.73 -18.11 17.38
N GLN A 82 -1.83 -17.15 17.57
CA GLN A 82 -2.13 -15.85 18.13
C GLN A 82 -1.57 -14.74 17.27
N THR A 83 -2.34 -13.68 17.04
CA THR A 83 -1.83 -12.39 16.59
C THR A 83 -1.69 -11.47 17.81
N LEU A 84 -0.47 -11.01 18.07
CA LEU A 84 -0.14 -10.08 19.14
C LEU A 84 0.05 -8.68 18.56
N ARG A 85 -0.73 -7.71 19.03
CA ARG A 85 -0.67 -6.32 18.59
C ARG A 85 0.11 -5.48 19.58
N TYR A 86 1.18 -4.87 19.12
CA TYR A 86 2.03 -3.98 19.90
C TYR A 86 1.88 -2.52 19.46
N ARG A 87 2.14 -1.61 20.40
CA ARG A 87 2.41 -0.20 20.12
C ARG A 87 3.89 0.08 20.44
N THR A 88 4.60 0.63 19.47
CA THR A 88 6.02 1.03 19.61
C THR A 88 6.13 2.37 20.35
N GLY A 89 7.32 2.70 20.85
CA GLY A 89 7.55 3.94 21.62
C GLY A 89 7.26 5.24 20.86
N ASP A 90 7.28 5.21 19.53
CA ASP A 90 6.88 6.28 18.60
C ASP A 90 5.38 6.28 18.26
N GLY A 91 4.59 5.38 18.86
CA GLY A 91 3.14 5.33 18.72
C GLY A 91 2.62 4.49 17.55
N HIS A 92 3.49 3.96 16.70
CA HIS A 92 3.09 3.10 15.58
C HIS A 92 2.59 1.72 16.07
N LYS A 93 1.74 1.08 15.27
CA LYS A 93 1.26 -0.29 15.52
C LYS A 93 2.18 -1.29 14.82
N THR A 94 2.47 -2.41 15.46
CA THR A 94 3.15 -3.56 14.85
C THR A 94 2.54 -4.85 15.36
N PHE A 95 2.63 -5.92 14.56
CA PHE A 95 1.98 -7.19 14.83
C PHE A 95 3.01 -8.31 14.82
N ARG A 96 2.80 -9.32 15.66
CA ARG A 96 3.62 -10.53 15.70
C ARG A 96 2.72 -11.74 15.86
N ALA A 97 3.06 -12.83 15.18
CA ALA A 97 2.34 -14.09 15.32
C ALA A 97 3.04 -15.04 16.29
N LYS A 98 2.26 -15.87 16.97
CA LYS A 98 2.72 -17.09 17.61
C LYS A 98 1.89 -18.28 17.15
N ARG A 99 2.48 -19.45 17.07
CA ARG A 99 1.81 -20.72 16.81
C ARG A 99 1.82 -21.56 18.08
N ASN A 100 0.76 -22.34 18.27
CA ASN A 100 0.68 -23.32 19.34
C ASN A 100 1.23 -24.66 18.83
N GLN A 101 2.21 -25.20 19.52
CA GLN A 101 2.73 -26.55 19.32
C GLN A 101 2.65 -27.31 20.65
N ASN A 102 1.73 -28.28 20.76
CA ASN A 102 1.57 -29.10 21.96
C ASN A 102 1.41 -28.28 23.27
N ASP A 103 0.51 -27.29 23.25
CA ASP A 103 0.25 -26.36 24.35
C ASP A 103 1.41 -25.39 24.69
N GLU A 104 2.43 -25.31 23.83
CA GLU A 104 3.52 -24.34 23.92
C GLU A 104 3.44 -23.30 22.80
N TRP A 105 3.65 -22.03 23.15
CA TRP A 105 3.59 -20.91 22.21
C TRP A 105 4.97 -20.57 21.64
N GLU A 106 5.13 -20.76 20.33
CA GLU A 106 6.34 -20.44 19.60
C GLU A 106 6.15 -19.21 18.69
N TRP A 107 7.22 -18.45 18.47
CA TRP A 107 7.16 -17.28 17.58
C TRP A 107 7.05 -17.68 16.11
N GLY A 108 6.17 -16.99 15.39
CA GLY A 108 5.85 -17.25 13.98
C GLY A 108 4.41 -17.76 13.82
N ALA A 109 3.85 -17.58 12.62
CA ALA A 109 2.59 -18.21 12.26
C ALA A 109 2.80 -19.72 12.02
N PRO A 110 1.73 -20.54 11.99
CA PRO A 110 1.81 -21.92 11.52
C PRO A 110 2.51 -21.98 10.15
N GLU A 111 3.49 -22.89 10.01
CA GLU A 111 4.29 -23.01 8.79
C GLU A 111 3.38 -23.34 7.60
N ASN A 112 2.57 -24.39 7.74
CA ASN A 112 1.53 -24.73 6.78
C ASN A 112 0.40 -23.68 6.78
N PRO A 113 0.14 -23.00 5.65
CA PRO A 113 -0.94 -22.02 5.55
C PRO A 113 -2.35 -22.58 5.80
N ALA A 114 -2.59 -23.87 5.53
CA ALA A 114 -3.88 -24.51 5.78
C ALA A 114 -4.25 -24.56 7.27
N ASP A 115 -3.24 -24.53 8.15
CA ASP A 115 -3.42 -24.53 9.61
C ASP A 115 -3.67 -23.11 10.17
N ARG A 116 -3.94 -22.13 9.30
CA ARG A 116 -4.22 -20.74 9.68
C ARG A 116 -5.73 -20.46 9.54
N PRO A 117 -6.54 -20.71 10.59
CA PRO A 117 -7.99 -20.60 10.49
C PRO A 117 -8.45 -19.14 10.43
N LEU A 118 -9.73 -18.93 10.13
CA LEU A 118 -10.39 -17.63 10.34
C LEU A 118 -10.43 -17.28 11.84
N TYR A 119 -10.36 -15.99 12.16
CA TYR A 119 -10.50 -15.55 13.55
C TYR A 119 -11.93 -15.85 14.05
N ARG A 120 -12.08 -16.42 15.26
CA ARG A 120 -13.38 -16.87 15.79
C ARG A 120 -14.06 -17.99 14.97
N LEU A 121 -13.29 -18.84 14.29
CA LEU A 121 -13.83 -19.90 13.41
C LEU A 121 -14.97 -20.73 14.04
N PRO A 122 -14.91 -21.23 15.30
CA PRO A 122 -16.04 -21.98 15.87
C PRO A 122 -17.36 -21.19 15.93
N GLU A 123 -17.30 -19.91 16.28
CA GLU A 123 -18.46 -19.01 16.33
C GLU A 123 -19.02 -18.75 14.92
N VAL A 124 -18.13 -18.55 13.95
CA VAL A 124 -18.47 -18.39 12.53
C VAL A 124 -19.18 -19.63 11.98
N LEU A 125 -18.62 -20.82 12.17
CA LEU A 125 -19.21 -22.06 11.68
C LEU A 125 -20.61 -22.31 12.28
N LYS A 126 -20.78 -21.98 13.56
CA LYS A 126 -22.09 -22.05 14.23
C LYS A 126 -23.11 -21.08 13.61
N GLN A 127 -22.68 -19.84 13.31
CA GLN A 127 -23.54 -18.84 12.67
C GLN A 127 -23.94 -19.25 11.26
N VAL A 128 -22.98 -19.76 10.46
CA VAL A 128 -23.24 -20.28 9.11
C VAL A 128 -24.22 -21.44 9.16
N ALA A 129 -24.02 -22.41 10.07
CA ALA A 129 -24.93 -23.55 10.22
C ALA A 129 -26.34 -23.14 10.65
N ALA A 130 -26.50 -22.02 11.35
CA ALA A 130 -27.78 -21.44 11.71
C ALA A 130 -28.43 -20.63 10.57
N GLY A 131 -27.77 -20.49 9.42
CA GLY A 131 -28.20 -19.63 8.31
C GLY A 131 -28.11 -18.13 8.66
N GLY A 132 -27.31 -17.78 9.66
CA GLY A 132 -27.12 -16.41 10.09
C GLY A 132 -26.14 -15.64 9.21
N GLU A 133 -26.20 -14.32 9.30
CA GLU A 133 -25.29 -13.41 8.62
C GLU A 133 -23.93 -13.37 9.35
N VAL A 134 -22.84 -13.37 8.59
CA VAL A 134 -21.46 -13.25 9.10
C VAL A 134 -20.79 -12.01 8.49
N PHE A 135 -20.10 -11.24 9.30
CA PHE A 135 -19.30 -10.10 8.84
C PHE A 135 -17.85 -10.51 8.61
N VAL A 136 -17.27 -10.06 7.50
CA VAL A 136 -15.84 -10.18 7.23
C VAL A 136 -15.23 -8.80 7.16
N VAL A 137 -14.19 -8.55 7.95
CA VAL A 137 -13.47 -7.27 8.02
C VAL A 137 -11.96 -7.48 7.89
N GLU A 138 -11.20 -6.43 7.63
CA GLU A 138 -9.75 -6.55 7.35
C GLU A 138 -8.92 -6.96 8.59
N GLY A 139 -9.31 -6.56 9.80
CA GLY A 139 -8.48 -6.74 11.01
C GLY A 139 -9.22 -7.20 12.26
N GLU A 140 -8.49 -7.80 13.20
CA GLU A 140 -9.07 -8.41 14.40
C GLU A 140 -9.68 -7.38 15.37
N LYS A 141 -9.18 -6.13 15.36
CA LYS A 141 -9.75 -5.02 16.13
C LYS A 141 -11.18 -4.69 15.66
N ASP A 142 -11.40 -4.69 14.36
CA ASP A 142 -12.70 -4.43 13.75
C ASP A 142 -13.69 -5.56 14.02
N VAL A 143 -13.20 -6.80 14.05
CA VAL A 143 -13.98 -7.96 14.50
C VAL A 143 -14.50 -7.74 15.92
N GLU A 144 -13.62 -7.40 16.87
CA GLU A 144 -14.05 -7.19 18.26
C GLU A 144 -15.02 -6.00 18.40
N THR A 145 -14.83 -4.93 17.62
CA THR A 145 -15.77 -3.80 17.61
C THR A 145 -17.18 -4.22 17.17
N LEU A 146 -17.29 -5.04 16.13
CA LEU A 146 -18.59 -5.57 15.68
C LEU A 146 -19.21 -6.55 16.68
N ARG A 147 -18.39 -7.40 17.30
CA ARG A 147 -18.83 -8.35 18.33
C ARG A 147 -19.37 -7.65 19.56
N GLU A 148 -18.80 -6.52 19.97
CA GLU A 148 -19.34 -5.67 21.04
C GLU A 148 -20.74 -5.12 20.71
N LYS A 149 -21.11 -5.06 19.43
CA LYS A 149 -22.47 -4.70 18.96
C LYS A 149 -23.39 -5.91 18.79
N GLY A 150 -22.91 -7.11 19.09
CA GLY A 150 -23.68 -8.36 18.99
C GLY A 150 -23.66 -9.00 17.60
N GLU A 151 -22.81 -8.53 16.70
CA GLU A 151 -22.66 -9.09 15.36
C GLU A 151 -21.61 -10.22 15.36
N VAL A 152 -21.83 -11.27 14.55
CA VAL A 152 -20.82 -12.32 14.35
C VAL A 152 -19.87 -11.88 13.24
N ALA A 153 -18.61 -11.63 13.60
CA ALA A 153 -17.60 -11.11 12.68
C ALA A 153 -16.32 -11.96 12.69
N THR A 154 -15.58 -11.92 11.58
CA THR A 154 -14.33 -12.64 11.40
C THR A 154 -13.35 -11.90 10.47
N THR A 155 -12.11 -12.37 10.43
CA THR A 155 -11.04 -11.92 9.54
C THR A 155 -10.02 -13.04 9.33
N ASN A 156 -9.25 -12.97 8.25
CA ASN A 156 -8.12 -13.88 8.01
C ASN A 156 -6.86 -13.41 8.78
N PRO A 157 -5.97 -14.34 9.16
CA PRO A 157 -4.70 -13.97 9.75
C PRO A 157 -3.82 -13.23 8.74
N GLY A 158 -3.17 -12.16 9.19
CA GLY A 158 -2.26 -11.36 8.37
C GLY A 158 -2.90 -10.24 7.55
N GLY A 159 -4.22 -10.07 7.61
CA GLY A 159 -4.95 -8.94 7.00
C GLY A 159 -4.98 -8.99 5.47
N ALA A 160 -5.04 -7.79 4.85
CA ALA A 160 -5.23 -7.63 3.42
C ALA A 160 -4.26 -8.47 2.56
N GLY A 161 -4.83 -9.13 1.54
CA GLY A 161 -4.08 -9.96 0.59
C GLY A 161 -3.60 -11.32 1.13
N LYS A 162 -4.03 -11.72 2.34
CA LYS A 162 -3.69 -13.03 2.96
C LYS A 162 -4.90 -13.97 3.08
N TRP A 163 -5.94 -13.74 2.28
CA TRP A 163 -7.10 -14.62 2.17
C TRP A 163 -6.72 -15.93 1.46
N LEU A 164 -7.12 -17.07 1.99
CA LEU A 164 -6.78 -18.40 1.50
C LEU A 164 -8.04 -19.20 1.15
N ARG A 165 -7.88 -20.22 0.30
CA ARG A 165 -8.98 -21.06 -0.19
C ARG A 165 -9.84 -21.63 0.93
N HIS A 166 -9.24 -22.14 2.00
CA HIS A 166 -9.98 -22.73 3.13
C HIS A 166 -10.75 -21.69 3.97
N HIS A 167 -10.39 -20.41 3.88
CA HIS A 167 -11.19 -19.33 4.46
C HIS A 167 -12.52 -19.18 3.72
N THR A 168 -12.48 -19.22 2.39
CA THR A 168 -13.67 -19.25 1.53
C THR A 168 -14.52 -20.49 1.82
N GLU A 169 -13.89 -21.67 1.90
CA GLU A 169 -14.61 -22.93 2.19
C GLU A 169 -15.36 -22.89 3.53
N SER A 170 -14.81 -22.22 4.54
CA SER A 170 -15.44 -22.06 5.86
C SER A 170 -16.72 -21.22 5.84
N LEU A 171 -16.94 -20.43 4.78
CA LEU A 171 -18.06 -19.51 4.60
C LEU A 171 -18.91 -19.84 3.36
N ALA A 172 -18.67 -20.97 2.70
CA ALA A 172 -19.35 -21.36 1.47
C ALA A 172 -20.87 -21.47 1.68
N GLY A 173 -21.64 -20.83 0.81
CA GLY A 173 -23.11 -20.80 0.89
C GLY A 173 -23.69 -19.93 2.01
N ALA A 174 -22.86 -19.20 2.76
CA ALA A 174 -23.32 -18.32 3.83
C ALA A 174 -23.86 -16.97 3.31
N THR A 175 -24.58 -16.24 4.16
CA THR A 175 -24.86 -14.81 3.97
C THR A 175 -23.73 -14.00 4.60
N VAL A 176 -22.99 -13.25 3.80
CA VAL A 176 -21.78 -12.54 4.24
C VAL A 176 -21.85 -11.06 3.91
N VAL A 177 -21.47 -10.23 4.88
CA VAL A 177 -21.24 -8.79 4.67
C VAL A 177 -19.74 -8.52 4.80
N VAL A 178 -19.10 -8.13 3.71
CA VAL A 178 -17.68 -7.76 3.70
C VAL A 178 -17.56 -6.26 3.90
N ILE A 179 -16.86 -5.81 4.94
CA ILE A 179 -16.64 -4.37 5.18
C ILE A 179 -15.19 -4.02 4.85
N ALA A 180 -15.02 -3.17 3.84
CA ALA A 180 -13.73 -2.66 3.40
C ALA A 180 -13.24 -1.51 4.28
N ASP A 181 -11.94 -1.51 4.58
CA ASP A 181 -11.24 -0.30 5.00
C ASP A 181 -11.27 0.74 3.88
N LYS A 182 -11.30 2.01 4.26
CA LYS A 182 -11.45 3.16 3.37
C LYS A 182 -10.12 3.57 2.73
N ASP A 183 -9.42 2.60 2.16
CA ASP A 183 -8.24 2.77 1.31
C ASP A 183 -8.21 1.76 0.16
N ASP A 184 -7.29 1.94 -0.80
CA ASP A 184 -7.23 1.12 -2.01
C ASP A 184 -6.92 -0.35 -1.72
N SER A 185 -6.09 -0.63 -0.71
CA SER A 185 -5.68 -1.99 -0.34
C SER A 185 -6.83 -2.73 0.35
N GLY A 186 -7.52 -2.06 1.27
CA GLY A 186 -8.67 -2.60 1.97
C GLY A 186 -9.84 -2.85 1.04
N LEU A 187 -10.11 -1.94 0.10
CA LEU A 187 -11.09 -2.14 -0.96
C LEU A 187 -10.71 -3.33 -1.85
N ALA A 188 -9.47 -3.38 -2.33
CA ALA A 188 -8.97 -4.48 -3.16
C ALA A 188 -9.12 -5.84 -2.46
N HIS A 189 -8.76 -5.90 -1.18
CA HIS A 189 -8.93 -7.11 -0.38
C HIS A 189 -10.41 -7.50 -0.23
N ALA A 190 -11.28 -6.56 0.12
CA ALA A 190 -12.70 -6.81 0.30
C ALA A 190 -13.37 -7.34 -0.98
N LEU A 191 -13.07 -6.75 -2.13
CA LEU A 191 -13.61 -7.18 -3.42
C LEU A 191 -13.09 -8.57 -3.82
N HIS A 192 -11.81 -8.87 -3.55
CA HIS A 192 -11.27 -10.20 -3.76
C HIS A 192 -11.99 -11.25 -2.90
N VAL A 193 -12.13 -10.99 -1.60
CA VAL A 193 -12.84 -11.89 -0.66
C VAL A 193 -14.29 -12.09 -1.12
N ALA A 194 -14.97 -11.01 -1.49
CA ALA A 194 -16.35 -11.07 -1.97
C ALA A 194 -16.49 -11.91 -3.25
N SER A 195 -15.57 -11.75 -4.21
CA SER A 195 -15.54 -12.54 -5.45
C SER A 195 -15.39 -14.04 -5.15
N GLU A 196 -14.44 -14.43 -4.29
CA GLU A 196 -14.22 -15.83 -3.93
C GLU A 196 -15.41 -16.44 -3.19
N LEU A 197 -16.03 -15.70 -2.28
CA LEU A 197 -17.22 -16.15 -1.56
C LEU A 197 -18.42 -16.32 -2.49
N ARG A 198 -18.64 -15.39 -3.44
CA ARG A 198 -19.71 -15.54 -4.44
C ARG A 198 -19.49 -16.75 -5.34
N LYS A 199 -18.25 -17.01 -5.77
CA LYS A 199 -17.92 -18.24 -6.52
C LYS A 199 -18.22 -19.51 -5.72
N ALA A 200 -18.07 -19.46 -4.40
CA ALA A 200 -18.43 -20.54 -3.49
C ALA A 200 -19.94 -20.61 -3.15
N GLY A 201 -20.77 -19.79 -3.81
CA GLY A 201 -22.23 -19.79 -3.66
C GLY A 201 -22.76 -18.98 -2.48
N SER A 202 -21.93 -18.17 -1.83
CA SER A 202 -22.35 -17.29 -0.73
C SER A 202 -23.09 -16.05 -1.26
N ALA A 203 -24.08 -15.57 -0.52
CA ALA A 203 -24.72 -14.29 -0.77
C ALA A 203 -23.87 -13.19 -0.13
N VAL A 204 -23.31 -12.28 -0.93
CA VAL A 204 -22.31 -11.30 -0.44
C VAL A 204 -22.72 -9.86 -0.74
N GLU A 205 -22.74 -9.03 0.30
CA GLU A 205 -22.81 -7.57 0.21
C GLU A 205 -21.46 -6.96 0.61
N VAL A 206 -20.99 -5.96 -0.14
CA VAL A 206 -19.75 -5.24 0.19
C VAL A 206 -20.10 -3.82 0.64
N LEU A 207 -19.65 -3.49 1.85
CA LEU A 207 -19.86 -2.21 2.50
C LEU A 207 -18.52 -1.54 2.81
N ARG A 208 -18.55 -0.25 3.15
CA ARG A 208 -17.40 0.49 3.67
C ARG A 208 -17.82 1.52 4.69
N ALA A 209 -16.86 1.96 5.50
CA ALA A 209 -17.07 3.03 6.46
C ALA A 209 -17.48 4.37 5.77
N ALA A 210 -18.59 4.98 6.22
CA ALA A 210 -18.99 6.31 5.74
C ALA A 210 -18.00 7.41 6.17
N THR A 211 -17.43 7.28 7.36
CA THR A 211 -16.41 8.18 7.91
C THR A 211 -15.33 7.36 8.61
N GLY A 212 -14.14 7.92 8.78
CA GLY A 212 -13.01 7.22 9.34
C GLY A 212 -12.34 6.27 8.34
N LYS A 213 -11.34 5.54 8.82
CA LYS A 213 -10.55 4.62 8.00
C LYS A 213 -11.15 3.22 7.97
N ASP A 214 -11.69 2.76 9.09
CA ASP A 214 -12.18 1.41 9.29
C ASP A 214 -13.56 1.44 9.97
N VAL A 215 -14.17 0.26 10.16
CA VAL A 215 -15.47 0.17 10.85
C VAL A 215 -15.36 0.56 12.33
N SER A 216 -14.19 0.36 12.95
CA SER A 216 -13.93 0.86 14.30
C SER A 216 -14.05 2.38 14.40
N ASP A 217 -13.47 3.13 13.45
CA ASP A 217 -13.54 4.58 13.40
C ASP A 217 -14.98 5.03 13.11
N HIS A 218 -15.70 4.32 12.23
CA HIS A 218 -17.10 4.58 11.91
C HIS A 218 -18.00 4.48 13.15
N ILE A 219 -17.90 3.37 13.89
CA ILE A 219 -18.66 3.15 15.13
C ILE A 219 -18.19 4.12 16.22
N GLY A 220 -16.88 4.39 16.29
CA GLY A 220 -16.30 5.38 17.21
C GLY A 220 -16.82 6.81 17.00
N ALA A 221 -17.19 7.14 15.76
CA ALA A 221 -17.86 8.40 15.42
C ALA A 221 -19.35 8.43 15.82
N GLY A 222 -19.88 7.36 16.42
CA GLY A 222 -21.27 7.25 16.84
C GLY A 222 -22.24 6.84 15.73
N LEU A 223 -21.73 6.44 14.57
CA LEU A 223 -22.54 5.92 13.48
C LEU A 223 -22.90 4.44 13.70
N LEU A 224 -24.02 4.02 13.13
CA LEU A 224 -24.56 2.67 13.25
C LEU A 224 -24.28 1.87 11.98
N ARG A 225 -24.42 0.54 12.05
CA ARG A 225 -24.32 -0.37 10.90
C ARG A 225 -25.07 0.14 9.64
N LYS A 226 -26.29 0.65 9.82
CA LYS A 226 -27.14 1.15 8.71
C LYS A 226 -26.55 2.36 7.97
N ASP A 227 -25.57 3.03 8.57
CA ASP A 227 -24.92 4.22 8.04
C ASP A 227 -23.66 3.85 7.24
N LEU A 228 -23.31 2.55 7.13
CA LEU A 228 -22.27 2.07 6.22
C LEU A 228 -22.68 2.32 4.76
N GLU A 229 -21.69 2.62 3.92
CA GLU A 229 -21.92 2.87 2.49
C GLU A 229 -21.79 1.58 1.71
N ILE A 230 -22.75 1.31 0.83
CA ILE A 230 -22.66 0.21 -0.13
C ILE A 230 -21.55 0.51 -1.14
N VAL A 231 -20.68 -0.47 -1.38
CA VAL A 231 -19.74 -0.44 -2.50
C VAL A 231 -20.48 -0.89 -3.77
N PRO A 232 -20.58 -0.06 -4.83
CA PRO A 232 -21.38 -0.41 -6.01
C PRO A 232 -20.86 -1.67 -6.72
N GLU A 233 -21.77 -2.54 -7.19
CA GLU A 233 -21.45 -3.81 -7.88
C GLU A 233 -20.53 -3.62 -9.11
N GLY A 234 -20.62 -2.50 -9.84
CA GLY A 234 -19.75 -2.25 -11.00
C GLY A 234 -18.26 -2.05 -10.67
N VAL A 235 -17.93 -1.75 -9.40
CA VAL A 235 -16.53 -1.68 -8.94
C VAL A 235 -15.92 -3.08 -8.87
N GLU A 236 -16.72 -4.12 -8.65
CA GLU A 236 -16.25 -5.51 -8.62
C GLU A 236 -15.89 -6.03 -10.00
N ASP A 237 -16.62 -5.63 -11.04
CA ASP A 237 -16.30 -6.00 -12.42
C ASP A 237 -15.01 -5.33 -12.89
N GLU A 238 -14.87 -4.02 -12.61
CA GLU A 238 -13.63 -3.27 -12.86
C GLU A 238 -12.45 -3.85 -12.08
N PHE A 239 -12.65 -4.25 -10.82
CA PHE A 239 -11.61 -4.81 -9.98
C PHE A 239 -11.28 -6.27 -10.32
N THR A 240 -12.27 -7.10 -10.64
CA THR A 240 -12.06 -8.47 -11.12
C THR A 240 -11.23 -8.43 -12.40
N ARG A 241 -11.60 -7.53 -13.32
CA ARG A 241 -10.85 -7.29 -14.55
C ARG A 241 -9.44 -6.78 -14.26
N PHE A 242 -9.29 -5.88 -13.30
CA PHE A 242 -7.99 -5.40 -12.83
C PHE A 242 -7.10 -6.53 -12.28
N VAL A 243 -7.65 -7.43 -11.45
CA VAL A 243 -6.92 -8.55 -10.87
C VAL A 243 -6.57 -9.61 -11.93
N GLU A 244 -7.47 -9.87 -12.88
CA GLU A 244 -7.17 -10.70 -14.05
C GLU A 244 -5.97 -10.13 -14.82
N LEU A 245 -6.03 -8.84 -15.19
CA LEU A 245 -4.95 -8.14 -15.88
C LEU A 245 -3.65 -8.17 -15.07
N LEU A 246 -3.72 -7.89 -13.76
CA LEU A 246 -2.58 -7.96 -12.84
C LEU A 246 -1.86 -9.31 -12.85
N ASN A 247 -2.62 -10.39 -13.08
CA ASN A 247 -2.11 -11.76 -13.12
C ASN A 247 -1.67 -12.19 -14.52
N GLU A 248 -2.05 -11.46 -15.57
CA GLU A 248 -1.53 -11.64 -16.93
C GLU A 248 -0.11 -11.06 -17.08
N PHE A 249 0.26 -10.09 -16.24
CA PHE A 249 1.59 -9.49 -16.27
C PHE A 249 2.65 -10.33 -15.53
N ASP A 250 3.86 -10.33 -16.09
CA ASP A 250 5.02 -11.07 -15.60
C ASP A 250 5.25 -10.85 -14.10
N SER A 251 5.20 -11.95 -13.34
CA SER A 251 5.32 -11.95 -11.89
C SER A 251 6.70 -11.50 -11.38
N THR A 252 7.73 -11.50 -12.23
CA THR A 252 9.07 -11.00 -11.92
C THR A 252 9.15 -9.46 -11.86
N LEU A 253 8.14 -8.76 -12.39
CA LEU A 253 8.03 -7.32 -12.28
C LEU A 253 7.61 -6.88 -10.86
N PRO A 254 8.14 -5.74 -10.36
CA PRO A 254 7.67 -5.16 -9.11
C PRO A 254 6.16 -4.97 -9.08
N THR A 255 5.51 -5.29 -7.95
CA THR A 255 4.06 -5.18 -7.78
C THR A 255 3.53 -3.79 -8.16
N SER A 256 4.25 -2.73 -7.83
CA SER A 256 3.88 -1.35 -8.20
C SER A 256 3.76 -1.14 -9.71
N ILE A 257 4.65 -1.76 -10.49
CA ILE A 257 4.68 -1.65 -11.95
C ILE A 257 3.53 -2.47 -12.55
N ARG A 258 3.33 -3.71 -12.07
CA ARG A 258 2.19 -4.54 -12.50
C ARG A 258 0.86 -3.85 -12.23
N PHE A 259 0.72 -3.20 -11.08
CA PHE A 259 -0.46 -2.39 -10.73
C PHE A 259 -0.67 -1.22 -11.68
N GLU A 260 0.38 -0.50 -12.03
CA GLU A 260 0.28 0.61 -13.01
C GLU A 260 -0.18 0.09 -14.38
N MET A 261 0.42 -0.99 -14.86
CA MET A 261 0.08 -1.61 -16.15
C MET A 261 -1.35 -2.15 -16.20
N ALA A 262 -1.81 -2.83 -15.14
CA ALA A 262 -3.18 -3.34 -15.07
C ALA A 262 -4.21 -2.20 -14.97
N ARG A 263 -3.84 -1.06 -14.38
CA ARG A 263 -4.70 0.12 -14.34
C ARG A 263 -4.82 0.76 -15.71
N GLU A 264 -3.71 0.91 -16.45
CA GLU A 264 -3.71 1.42 -17.82
C GLU A 264 -4.56 0.53 -18.74
N ALA A 265 -4.34 -0.78 -18.72
CA ALA A 265 -5.10 -1.74 -19.53
C ALA A 265 -6.60 -1.73 -19.22
N LEU A 266 -6.98 -1.54 -17.94
CA LEU A 266 -8.38 -1.40 -17.56
C LEU A 266 -8.98 -0.10 -18.09
N SER A 267 -8.26 1.03 -17.99
CA SER A 267 -8.74 2.32 -18.52
C SER A 267 -8.96 2.29 -20.04
N GLU A 268 -8.04 1.69 -20.80
CA GLU A 268 -8.18 1.55 -22.26
C GLU A 268 -9.39 0.70 -22.65
N SER A 269 -9.67 -0.36 -21.90
CA SER A 269 -10.81 -1.25 -22.15
C SER A 269 -12.16 -0.58 -21.86
N LEU A 270 -12.22 0.38 -20.94
CA LEU A 270 -13.43 1.15 -20.61
C LEU A 270 -13.68 2.30 -21.60
N GLU A 271 -12.61 2.87 -22.16
CA GLU A 271 -12.68 3.92 -23.19
C GLU A 271 -13.17 3.38 -24.54
N GLY A 272 -12.79 2.15 -24.91
CA GLY A 272 -13.25 1.49 -26.15
C GLY A 272 -14.72 1.09 -26.19
N ALA A 273 -15.44 1.12 -25.06
CA ALA A 273 -16.82 0.67 -24.93
C ALA A 273 -17.89 1.79 -24.92
N ARG A 274 -17.49 3.08 -24.97
CA ARG A 274 -18.45 4.19 -24.99
C ARG A 274 -19.00 4.41 -26.41
N PRO A 275 -20.33 4.42 -26.61
CA PRO A 275 -20.89 4.89 -27.88
C PRO A 275 -20.62 6.39 -28.03
N ASP A 276 -20.13 6.73 -29.22
CA ASP A 276 -19.66 8.04 -29.65
C ASP A 276 -20.76 9.10 -29.61
N THR A 277 -20.79 9.90 -28.54
CA THR A 277 -21.50 11.18 -28.48
C THR A 277 -20.88 12.08 -27.41
N SER A 278 -19.86 12.87 -27.76
CA SER A 278 -19.62 14.22 -27.19
C SER A 278 -18.26 14.78 -27.60
N THR A 279 -18.15 15.25 -28.83
CA THR A 279 -16.99 16.01 -29.30
C THR A 279 -17.19 17.50 -28.94
N GLU A 280 -16.14 18.15 -28.45
CA GLU A 280 -15.94 19.61 -28.27
C GLU A 280 -16.04 20.25 -26.86
N LEU A 281 -16.32 19.52 -25.77
CA LEU A 281 -16.18 20.06 -24.39
C LEU A 281 -15.21 19.28 -23.48
N SER A 282 -14.66 18.13 -23.91
CA SER A 282 -13.79 17.28 -23.07
C SER A 282 -12.29 17.62 -23.15
N ASP A 283 -11.81 18.09 -24.31
CA ASP A 283 -10.36 18.20 -24.59
C ASP A 283 -9.64 19.21 -23.66
N ASP A 284 -10.28 20.33 -23.33
CA ASP A 284 -9.71 21.34 -22.41
C ASP A 284 -9.70 20.88 -20.95
N SER A 285 -10.70 20.10 -20.54
CA SER A 285 -10.79 19.55 -19.19
C SER A 285 -9.77 18.43 -18.98
N ASP A 286 -9.61 17.55 -19.96
CA ASP A 286 -8.65 16.45 -19.93
C ASP A 286 -7.22 17.00 -19.91
N ARG A 287 -6.92 17.99 -20.74
CA ARG A 287 -5.64 18.71 -20.74
C ARG A 287 -5.35 19.41 -19.41
N LEU A 288 -6.37 19.91 -18.73
CA LEU A 288 -6.21 20.54 -17.42
C LEU A 288 -5.96 19.52 -16.30
N VAL A 289 -6.64 18.36 -16.36
CA VAL A 289 -6.40 17.22 -15.47
C VAL A 289 -4.95 16.75 -15.59
N GLU A 290 -4.43 16.58 -16.81
CA GLU A 290 -3.05 16.16 -17.04
C GLU A 290 -2.03 17.15 -16.46
N ARG A 291 -2.24 18.46 -16.68
CA ARG A 291 -1.35 19.51 -16.15
C ARG A 291 -1.32 19.52 -14.62
N LEU A 292 -2.47 19.36 -13.97
CA LEU A 292 -2.55 19.27 -12.50
C LEU A 292 -1.93 17.97 -11.96
N LYS A 293 -2.07 16.84 -12.67
CA LYS A 293 -1.42 15.57 -12.33
C LYS A 293 0.11 15.65 -12.47
N SER A 294 0.61 16.31 -13.53
CA SER A 294 2.04 16.55 -13.72
C SER A 294 2.61 17.42 -12.62
N PHE A 295 1.98 18.57 -12.35
CA PHE A 295 2.37 19.47 -11.27
C PHE A 295 2.50 18.76 -9.93
N ARG A 296 1.49 17.96 -9.58
CA ARG A 296 1.49 17.18 -8.35
C ARG A 296 2.68 16.22 -8.26
N SER A 297 2.96 15.53 -9.35
CA SER A 297 4.05 14.54 -9.42
C SER A 297 5.42 15.21 -9.31
N ASP A 298 5.58 16.38 -9.92
CA ASP A 298 6.82 17.15 -9.86
C ASP A 298 7.08 17.69 -8.44
N LYS A 299 6.05 18.23 -7.77
CA LYS A 299 6.17 18.69 -6.37
C LYS A 299 6.44 17.57 -5.37
N ALA A 300 5.85 16.39 -5.60
CA ALA A 300 6.14 15.21 -4.79
C ALA A 300 7.58 14.74 -4.96
N ARG A 301 8.07 14.70 -6.20
CA ARG A 301 9.46 14.34 -6.52
C ARG A 301 10.45 15.30 -5.88
N GLU A 302 10.20 16.61 -5.97
CA GLU A 302 11.02 17.65 -5.34
C GLU A 302 11.17 17.44 -3.82
N LYS A 303 10.08 17.03 -3.16
CA LYS A 303 10.04 16.85 -1.71
C LYS A 303 10.38 15.43 -1.25
N GLY A 304 10.63 14.49 -2.17
CA GLY A 304 10.87 13.08 -1.85
C GLY A 304 9.68 12.42 -1.16
N ILE A 305 8.45 12.87 -1.43
CA ILE A 305 7.21 12.37 -0.84
C ILE A 305 6.28 11.80 -1.93
N PRO A 306 5.36 10.87 -1.61
CA PRO A 306 4.38 10.39 -2.58
C PRO A 306 3.45 11.50 -3.12
N PRO A 307 3.02 11.47 -4.40
CA PRO A 307 2.15 12.50 -5.01
C PRO A 307 0.87 12.81 -4.25
N TYR A 308 0.23 11.83 -3.62
CA TYR A 308 -0.99 12.04 -2.85
C TYR A 308 -0.77 12.92 -1.62
N CYS A 309 0.46 13.07 -1.12
CA CYS A 309 0.80 14.00 -0.03
C CYS A 309 0.74 15.48 -0.46
N VAL A 310 0.73 15.77 -1.76
CA VAL A 310 0.53 17.13 -2.28
C VAL A 310 -0.97 17.41 -2.40
N PHE A 311 -1.74 16.56 -3.09
CA PHE A 311 -3.22 16.47 -3.01
C PHE A 311 -3.75 15.20 -3.72
N HIS A 312 -4.95 14.75 -3.38
CA HIS A 312 -5.51 13.49 -3.93
C HIS A 312 -6.04 13.65 -5.38
N ASN A 313 -6.25 12.53 -6.09
CA ASN A 313 -6.84 12.52 -7.44
C ASN A 313 -8.23 13.16 -7.46
N ALA A 314 -9.06 12.86 -6.46
CA ALA A 314 -10.37 13.49 -6.31
C ALA A 314 -10.28 15.03 -6.20
N THR A 315 -9.18 15.56 -5.68
CA THR A 315 -8.94 17.00 -5.62
C THR A 315 -8.58 17.57 -6.99
N VAL A 316 -7.89 16.83 -7.85
CA VAL A 316 -7.63 17.25 -9.25
C VAL A 316 -8.95 17.40 -10.01
N GLU A 317 -9.82 16.39 -9.91
CA GLU A 317 -11.13 16.41 -10.56
C GLU A 317 -12.00 17.55 -10.02
N GLU A 318 -12.01 17.76 -8.70
CA GLU A 318 -12.76 18.84 -8.08
C GLU A 318 -12.20 20.23 -8.46
N LEU A 319 -10.89 20.40 -8.60
CA LEU A 319 -10.27 21.66 -9.05
C LEU A 319 -10.67 22.00 -10.50
N VAL A 320 -10.70 21.01 -11.39
CA VAL A 320 -11.12 21.18 -12.79
C VAL A 320 -12.62 21.50 -12.89
N LYS A 321 -13.41 20.91 -12.00
CA LYS A 321 -14.87 21.12 -11.93
C LYS A 321 -15.24 22.48 -11.33
N THR A 322 -14.59 22.88 -10.25
CA THR A 322 -14.93 24.11 -9.49
C THR A 322 -14.23 25.36 -10.02
N LYS A 323 -13.05 25.20 -10.65
CA LYS A 323 -12.21 26.28 -11.19
C LYS A 323 -12.10 27.48 -10.25
N PRO A 324 -11.53 27.31 -9.04
CA PRO A 324 -11.38 28.40 -8.08
C PRO A 324 -10.52 29.53 -8.67
N ARG A 325 -10.85 30.78 -8.34
CA ARG A 325 -10.18 31.99 -8.85
C ARG A 325 -9.25 32.65 -7.85
N ASN A 326 -9.30 32.25 -6.59
CA ASN A 326 -8.51 32.82 -5.51
C ASN A 326 -8.29 31.79 -4.39
N HIS A 327 -7.39 32.11 -3.46
CA HIS A 327 -7.07 31.23 -2.34
C HIS A 327 -8.26 30.93 -1.42
N GLN A 328 -9.24 31.83 -1.34
CA GLN A 328 -10.42 31.62 -0.50
C GLN A 328 -11.35 30.57 -1.12
N GLU A 329 -11.58 30.63 -2.43
CA GLU A 329 -12.29 29.60 -3.18
C GLU A 329 -11.52 28.27 -3.23
N LEU A 330 -10.19 28.30 -3.25
CA LEU A 330 -9.36 27.08 -3.15
C LEU A 330 -9.60 26.33 -1.84
N LEU A 331 -9.79 27.03 -0.71
CA LEU A 331 -10.05 26.40 0.59
C LEU A 331 -11.44 25.74 0.66
N GLU A 332 -12.35 26.09 -0.24
CA GLU A 332 -13.66 25.45 -0.36
C GLU A 332 -13.61 24.16 -1.19
N VAL A 333 -12.51 23.91 -1.92
CA VAL A 333 -12.29 22.71 -2.72
C VAL A 333 -11.96 21.52 -1.82
N LYS A 334 -12.75 20.44 -1.96
CA LYS A 334 -12.60 19.23 -1.17
C LYS A 334 -11.19 18.61 -1.35
N GLY A 335 -10.41 18.60 -0.27
CA GLY A 335 -9.04 18.07 -0.24
C GLY A 335 -7.93 19.12 -0.36
N ILE A 336 -8.28 20.40 -0.47
CA ILE A 336 -7.34 21.52 -0.29
C ILE A 336 -7.49 22.08 1.12
N GLY A 337 -6.53 21.76 1.99
CA GLY A 337 -6.44 22.34 3.34
C GLY A 337 -5.62 23.65 3.36
N PRO A 338 -5.59 24.36 4.51
CA PRO A 338 -4.84 25.60 4.68
C PRO A 338 -3.37 25.48 4.27
N SER A 339 -2.71 24.40 4.70
CA SER A 339 -1.31 24.14 4.38
C SER A 339 -1.05 23.93 2.88
N ASN A 340 -2.00 23.31 2.16
CA ASN A 340 -1.89 23.12 0.71
C ASN A 340 -2.18 24.42 -0.06
N SER A 341 -3.18 25.19 0.37
CA SER A 341 -3.47 26.51 -0.22
C SER A 341 -2.30 27.47 -0.02
N GLU A 342 -1.67 27.47 1.15
CA GLU A 342 -0.47 28.28 1.42
C GLU A 342 0.75 27.82 0.62
N SER A 343 0.96 26.50 0.49
CA SER A 343 2.17 25.96 -0.15
C SER A 343 2.11 25.92 -1.67
N TYR A 344 0.92 25.76 -2.26
CA TYR A 344 0.74 25.46 -3.68
C TYR A 344 -0.36 26.25 -4.37
N GLY A 345 -1.11 27.09 -3.63
CA GLY A 345 -2.31 27.73 -4.16
C GLY A 345 -2.06 28.65 -5.36
N ASP A 346 -0.98 29.44 -5.35
CA ASP A 346 -0.62 30.33 -6.46
C ASP A 346 -0.35 29.55 -7.75
N GLU A 347 0.41 28.44 -7.66
CA GLU A 347 0.77 27.61 -8.81
C GLU A 347 -0.45 26.83 -9.34
N ILE A 348 -1.34 26.37 -8.45
CA ILE A 348 -2.60 25.72 -8.83
C ILE A 348 -3.51 26.71 -9.57
N LEU A 349 -3.67 27.93 -9.04
CA LEU A 349 -4.46 28.98 -9.70
C LEU A 349 -3.85 29.36 -11.04
N GLN A 350 -2.52 29.41 -11.15
CA GLN A 350 -1.86 29.64 -12.42
C GLN A 350 -2.19 28.54 -13.43
N ILE A 351 -2.09 27.26 -13.07
CA ILE A 351 -2.39 26.14 -13.96
C ILE A 351 -3.86 26.19 -14.43
N LEU A 352 -4.78 26.47 -13.52
CA LEU A 352 -6.22 26.57 -13.80
C LEU A 352 -6.59 27.70 -14.78
N TRP A 353 -5.80 28.78 -14.81
CA TRP A 353 -6.13 30.00 -15.55
C TRP A 353 -5.07 30.42 -16.57
N GLU A 354 -4.06 29.58 -16.85
CA GLU A 354 -2.91 29.92 -17.71
C GLU A 354 -3.30 30.30 -19.14
N ASP A 355 -4.44 29.82 -19.64
CA ASP A 355 -4.97 30.17 -20.98
C ASP A 355 -5.72 31.52 -21.04
N SER A 356 -5.88 32.23 -19.91
CA SER A 356 -6.59 33.51 -19.85
C SER A 356 -5.78 34.71 -20.40
N GLN A 357 -4.53 34.50 -20.83
CA GLN A 357 -3.58 35.56 -21.18
C GLN A 357 -3.07 35.49 -22.64
N VAL A 358 -3.78 34.81 -23.55
CA VAL A 358 -3.48 34.91 -24.99
C VAL A 358 -4.77 35.09 -25.80
N VAL A 359 -5.27 36.32 -25.90
CA VAL A 359 -5.63 37.06 -27.13
C VAL A 359 -6.24 38.42 -26.71
N SER A 360 -5.42 39.47 -26.69
CA SER A 360 -5.81 40.81 -27.20
C SER A 360 -4.57 41.70 -27.40
N ARG A 361 -3.75 41.34 -28.39
CA ARG A 361 -2.98 42.36 -29.11
C ARG A 361 -3.82 42.83 -30.30
N GLY A 362 -4.53 43.93 -30.09
CA GLY A 362 -5.22 44.74 -31.10
C GLY A 362 -5.33 46.18 -30.60
N PRO A 363 -5.33 47.17 -31.51
CA PRO A 363 -4.29 48.16 -31.65
C PRO A 363 -4.31 49.26 -30.58
N ILE A 364 -3.13 49.79 -30.29
CA ILE A 364 -2.90 51.01 -29.51
C ILE A 364 -3.69 52.16 -30.14
N SER A 365 -4.81 52.57 -29.52
CA SER A 365 -5.37 53.89 -29.71
C SER A 365 -4.82 54.83 -28.64
N ARG A 366 -4.00 55.79 -29.08
CA ARG A 366 -3.55 56.93 -28.30
C ARG A 366 -4.75 57.68 -27.72
N SER A 367 -4.74 58.03 -26.43
CA SER A 367 -4.89 59.43 -25.99
C SER A 367 -4.84 59.59 -24.46
N ASN A 368 -4.03 60.58 -24.05
CA ASN A 368 -4.14 61.47 -22.89
C ASN A 368 -4.06 60.88 -21.47
N ARG A 369 -2.95 61.17 -20.75
CA ARG A 369 -2.79 62.24 -19.71
C ARG A 369 -3.63 61.92 -18.45
N SER A 370 -3.10 61.85 -17.24
CA SER A 370 -2.16 62.78 -16.58
C SER A 370 -1.51 62.16 -15.33
N GLU A 371 -0.27 62.59 -15.03
CA GLU A 371 0.34 62.97 -13.72
C GLU A 371 -0.32 62.42 -12.42
N SER A 372 0.41 61.91 -11.42
CA SER A 372 1.55 62.56 -10.76
C SER A 372 2.33 61.61 -9.81
N GLU A 373 3.65 61.80 -9.84
CA GLU A 373 4.67 61.74 -8.76
C GLU A 373 4.38 61.00 -7.42
N SER A 374 5.33 60.15 -6.98
CA SER A 374 6.41 60.63 -6.10
C SER A 374 7.55 59.60 -5.92
N ARG A 375 8.73 60.15 -5.63
CA ARG A 375 10.08 59.56 -5.67
C ARG A 375 10.47 58.87 -4.35
N ARG A 376 11.36 57.87 -4.43
CA ARG A 376 12.72 57.78 -3.79
C ARG A 376 13.22 56.32 -3.83
N SER A 377 14.25 55.99 -4.60
CA SER A 377 15.70 56.16 -4.34
C SER A 377 16.34 54.98 -3.57
N GLY A 378 17.26 54.26 -4.21
CA GLY A 378 18.34 53.49 -3.57
C GLY A 378 18.55 52.10 -4.20
N ARG A 379 19.27 51.97 -5.33
CA ARG A 379 20.74 51.75 -5.45
C ARG A 379 21.10 50.24 -5.48
N ILE A 380 21.49 49.77 -6.67
CA ILE A 380 22.13 48.48 -6.99
C ILE A 380 23.60 48.51 -6.49
N PRO A 381 24.22 47.36 -6.15
CA PRO A 381 25.13 46.73 -7.13
C PRO A 381 25.05 45.17 -7.19
N ASP A 382 24.96 44.71 -8.44
CA ASP A 382 25.46 43.49 -9.10
C ASP A 382 26.89 43.02 -8.69
N PRO A 383 27.50 41.94 -9.25
CA PRO A 383 26.98 40.73 -9.92
C PRO A 383 27.78 39.41 -9.58
N VAL A 384 27.47 38.31 -10.30
CA VAL A 384 28.43 37.36 -10.97
C VAL A 384 28.40 35.86 -10.58
N ARG A 385 27.98 35.06 -11.59
CA ARG A 385 28.38 33.70 -12.08
C ARG A 385 28.36 32.53 -11.07
N GLY A 386 27.76 31.38 -11.36
CA GLY A 386 27.56 30.71 -12.64
C GLY A 386 28.45 29.48 -12.69
N ILE A 387 27.86 28.28 -12.62
CA ILE A 387 28.52 27.05 -13.06
C ILE A 387 27.47 26.15 -13.68
N ASP A 388 27.85 25.65 -14.85
CA ASP A 388 27.14 24.85 -15.80
C ASP A 388 27.52 23.36 -15.64
N SER A 389 26.54 22.52 -16.01
CA SER A 389 26.63 21.22 -16.67
C SER A 389 27.29 19.96 -16.05
N THR A 390 26.53 18.87 -16.27
CA THR A 390 26.90 17.47 -16.56
C THR A 390 26.66 16.39 -15.49
N GLU A 391 25.52 15.71 -15.65
CA GLU A 391 25.29 14.27 -15.36
C GLU A 391 26.23 13.33 -16.18
N PRO A 392 26.24 11.99 -16.02
CA PRO A 392 25.35 11.11 -15.22
C PRO A 392 26.06 10.00 -14.40
N LEU A 393 25.47 9.52 -13.29
CA LEU A 393 25.89 8.25 -12.67
C LEU A 393 24.70 7.37 -12.22
N ARG A 394 24.39 6.44 -13.12
CA ARG A 394 23.98 5.03 -12.93
C ARG A 394 23.84 4.53 -11.49
N HIS A 395 22.63 4.05 -11.15
CA HIS A 395 22.41 3.11 -10.05
C HIS A 395 21.95 1.74 -10.58
N HIS A 396 22.74 0.71 -10.27
CA HIS A 396 22.41 -0.71 -10.37
C HIS A 396 22.88 -1.41 -9.09
N GLY A 397 22.10 -2.40 -8.63
CA GLY A 397 22.50 -3.44 -7.66
C GLY A 397 21.92 -3.24 -6.27
N GLU A 398 20.69 -3.69 -5.98
CA GLU A 398 20.34 -5.02 -5.37
C GLU A 398 20.64 -5.05 -3.84
N ASP A 399 19.81 -5.56 -2.93
CA ASP A 399 18.94 -6.73 -3.04
C ASP A 399 17.90 -6.80 -1.88
N LEU A 400 16.63 -7.11 -2.18
CA LEU A 400 15.55 -7.43 -1.22
C LEU A 400 15.02 -8.87 -1.44
N ARG A 401 15.85 -9.76 -2.04
CA ARG A 401 15.57 -11.20 -2.26
C ARG A 401 15.48 -12.04 -0.97
N SER A 402 14.55 -11.76 -0.07
CA SER A 402 14.27 -12.78 0.96
C SER A 402 12.85 -12.74 1.50
N PHE A 403 11.82 -12.81 0.66
CA PHE A 403 10.45 -13.06 1.16
C PHE A 403 9.48 -13.81 0.24
N ILE A 404 9.89 -14.35 -0.91
CA ILE A 404 9.01 -15.21 -1.73
C ILE A 404 9.85 -16.30 -2.38
N ASP A 405 9.84 -17.47 -1.76
CA ASP A 405 10.04 -18.76 -2.41
C ASP A 405 9.16 -19.75 -1.63
N GLU A 406 7.87 -19.79 -1.96
CA GLU A 406 7.06 -21.00 -1.72
C GLU A 406 6.27 -21.31 -3.00
N PRO A 407 6.43 -22.52 -3.57
CA PRO A 407 5.81 -22.92 -4.82
C PRO A 407 4.42 -23.47 -4.54
N ASP A 408 3.38 -22.88 -5.12
CA ASP A 408 2.15 -23.60 -5.51
C ASP A 408 1.14 -22.74 -6.31
N PHE A 409 1.60 -21.69 -6.98
CA PHE A 409 0.72 -20.86 -7.82
C PHE A 409 0.64 -21.32 -9.29
N GLU A 410 1.38 -22.38 -9.66
CA GLU A 410 1.49 -22.88 -11.03
C GLU A 410 0.79 -24.23 -11.22
N ASN A 411 -0.54 -24.26 -11.19
CA ASN A 411 -1.29 -25.28 -11.95
C ASN A 411 -2.78 -24.92 -12.07
N ARG A 412 -3.12 -24.14 -13.11
CA ARG A 412 -4.51 -23.83 -13.49
C ARG A 412 -5.17 -24.86 -14.41
N ASP A 413 -4.47 -25.91 -14.84
CA ASP A 413 -4.93 -26.78 -15.94
C ASP A 413 -5.37 -28.22 -15.57
N GLN A 414 -5.54 -28.56 -14.29
CA GLN A 414 -6.18 -29.83 -13.86
C GLN A 414 -7.59 -29.68 -13.28
N TRP A 415 -8.33 -28.63 -13.66
CA TRP A 415 -9.49 -28.15 -12.89
C TRP A 415 -10.86 -28.76 -13.25
N PHE A 416 -10.95 -29.73 -14.17
CA PHE A 416 -12.20 -30.49 -14.40
C PHE A 416 -11.93 -31.91 -14.93
N GLN A 417 -11.70 -32.87 -14.02
CA GLN A 417 -12.16 -34.24 -14.24
C GLN A 417 -13.03 -34.63 -13.04
N ALA A 418 -14.31 -34.82 -13.32
CA ALA A 418 -15.26 -35.35 -12.37
C ALA A 418 -14.90 -36.81 -12.09
N ASP A 419 -14.44 -37.10 -10.88
CA ASP A 419 -14.56 -38.45 -10.34
C ASP A 419 -15.96 -38.55 -9.72
N GLU A 420 -16.87 -39.09 -10.51
CA GLU A 420 -18.09 -39.73 -10.02
C GLU A 420 -17.70 -40.89 -9.10
N ASP A 421 -17.52 -40.65 -7.81
CA ASP A 421 -17.70 -41.71 -6.81
C ASP A 421 -18.08 -41.14 -5.44
N GLY A 422 -19.22 -41.62 -4.94
CA GLY A 422 -20.03 -40.94 -3.94
C GLY A 422 -19.50 -40.99 -2.52
N TYR A 423 -19.62 -39.85 -1.82
CA TYR A 423 -19.51 -39.80 -0.37
C TYR A 423 -20.82 -40.27 0.28
N ARG A 424 -20.76 -41.39 1.02
CA ARG A 424 -21.81 -41.87 1.93
C ARG A 424 -21.51 -41.40 3.36
N PRO A 425 -22.48 -40.84 4.11
CA PRO A 425 -22.27 -40.51 5.51
C PRO A 425 -22.26 -41.80 6.35
N GLY A 426 -21.12 -42.06 7.01
CA GLY A 426 -20.95 -43.16 7.95
C GLY A 426 -21.78 -42.95 9.20
N GLY A 427 -22.71 -43.87 9.44
CA GLY A 427 -23.60 -43.90 10.59
C GLY A 427 -22.92 -44.22 11.91
N ALA A 428 -23.60 -43.80 12.97
CA ALA A 428 -23.34 -44.13 14.35
C ALA A 428 -23.30 -45.65 14.60
N ASN A 429 -22.42 -46.06 15.52
CA ASN A 429 -22.54 -47.24 16.36
C ASN A 429 -21.86 -46.85 17.69
N SER A 430 -22.64 -46.55 18.73
CA SER A 430 -23.31 -47.46 19.69
C SER A 430 -22.41 -47.77 20.87
#